data_AF-A0AAD7EZT0-F1
#
_entry.id   AF-A0AAD7EZT0-F1
#
_cell.length_a   1.000
_cell.length_b   1.000
_cell.length_c   1.000
_cell.angle_alpha   90.00
_cell.angle_beta   90.00
_cell.angle_gamma   90.00
#
_symmetry.space_group_name_H-M   'P 1'
#
loop_
_entity.id
_entity.type
_entity.pdbx_description
1 polymer ?
#
loop_
_entity_poly.entity_id
_entity_poly.type
_entity_poly.pdbx_seq_one_letter_code
_entity_poly.pdbx_strand_id
1 'polypeptide(L)'
;MLQLKDMVAETTDILDIVNEEHMLSNREFNLEVRLRLSRVNLTKSTLRAKLLEVELGHPAKEYLHIVRGLSADIERCKREVKQIQIDILTAVENERQVLYNANIEEMVAVLSSGSTVSPES
;
A
#
# COMPACT_ATOMS: atom_id res chain seq x y z
N MET A 1 -1.63 0.97 -19.61
CA MET A 1 -0.30 1.15 -18.98
C MET A 1 -0.18 2.47 -18.22
N LEU A 2 -0.75 3.57 -18.71
CA LEU A 2 -0.89 4.84 -17.97
C LEU A 2 -1.50 4.60 -16.57
N GLN A 3 -2.67 3.95 -16.50
CA GLN A 3 -3.33 3.62 -15.23
C GLN A 3 -2.42 2.88 -14.22
N LEU A 4 -1.61 1.91 -14.64
CA LEU A 4 -0.73 1.18 -13.72
C LEU A 4 0.40 2.08 -13.19
N LYS A 5 0.90 3.00 -14.02
CA LYS A 5 1.90 3.98 -13.58
C LYS A 5 1.31 4.87 -12.48
N ASP A 6 0.09 5.34 -12.69
CA ASP A 6 -0.60 6.26 -11.78
C ASP A 6 -0.89 5.59 -10.44
N MET A 7 -1.34 4.33 -10.45
CA MET A 7 -1.57 3.55 -9.22
C MET A 7 -0.28 3.33 -8.40
N VAL A 8 0.86 3.09 -9.06
CA VAL A 8 2.14 2.93 -8.34
C VAL A 8 2.61 4.24 -7.73
N ALA A 9 2.41 5.36 -8.43
CA ALA A 9 2.71 6.69 -7.89
C ALA A 9 1.83 6.97 -6.67
N GLU A 10 0.50 6.82 -6.80
CA GLU A 10 -0.45 6.98 -5.69
C GLU A 10 -0.09 6.12 -4.48
N THR A 11 0.30 4.86 -4.68
CA THR A 11 0.70 3.98 -3.57
C THR A 11 1.98 4.45 -2.88
N THR A 12 2.92 5.03 -3.64
CA THR A 12 4.16 5.60 -3.09
C THR A 12 3.85 6.87 -2.30
N ASP A 13 3.03 7.75 -2.84
CA ASP A 13 2.61 9.00 -2.19
C ASP A 13 1.90 8.71 -0.85
N ILE A 14 1.00 7.72 -0.83
CA ILE A 14 0.34 7.28 0.42
C ILE A 14 1.37 6.81 1.43
N LEU A 15 2.34 5.98 1.02
CA LEU A 15 3.37 5.47 1.93
C LEU A 15 4.23 6.60 2.51
N ASP A 16 4.59 7.60 1.69
CA ASP A 16 5.41 8.72 2.12
C ASP A 16 4.65 9.60 3.11
N ILE A 17 3.39 9.96 2.82
CA ILE A 17 2.52 10.70 3.75
C ILE A 17 2.41 9.98 5.11
N VAL A 18 2.16 8.68 5.09
CA VAL A 18 1.99 7.89 6.31
C VAL A 18 3.28 7.81 7.15
N ASN A 19 4.44 7.78 6.48
CA ASN A 19 5.74 7.82 7.16
C ASN A 19 6.03 9.21 7.76
N GLU A 20 5.66 10.28 7.05
CA GLU A 20 5.77 11.66 7.53
C GLU A 20 4.87 11.92 8.75
N GLU A 21 3.66 11.36 8.76
CA GLU A 21 2.74 11.42 9.90
C GLU A 21 3.14 10.49 11.07
N HIS A 22 4.26 9.76 10.94
CA HIS A 22 4.76 8.79 11.91
C HIS A 22 3.73 7.75 12.36
N MET A 23 2.71 7.52 11.54
CA MET A 23 1.70 6.50 11.81
C MET A 23 2.42 5.15 11.81
N LEU A 24 3.00 4.76 10.66
CA LEU A 24 3.70 3.48 10.50
C LEU A 24 5.09 3.50 11.12
N SER A 25 5.16 3.23 12.42
CA SER A 25 6.42 3.07 13.14
C SER A 25 7.14 1.74 12.82
N ASN A 26 6.42 0.78 12.22
CA ASN A 26 6.96 -0.53 11.90
C ASN A 26 7.93 -0.48 10.70
N ARG A 27 9.24 -0.48 11.01
CA ARG A 27 10.31 -0.47 10.00
C ARG A 27 10.30 -1.70 9.10
N GLU A 28 9.98 -2.88 9.62
CA GLU A 28 9.97 -4.12 8.83
C GLU A 28 8.89 -4.07 7.75
N PHE A 29 7.67 -3.68 8.14
CA PHE A 29 6.56 -3.46 7.22
C PHE A 29 6.90 -2.42 6.14
N ASN A 30 7.47 -1.28 6.52
CA ASN A 30 7.89 -0.25 5.58
C ASN A 30 8.91 -0.74 4.55
N LEU A 31 9.90 -1.53 4.98
CA LEU A 31 10.89 -2.11 4.08
C LEU A 31 10.25 -3.15 3.15
N GLU A 32 9.34 -3.98 3.65
CA GLU A 32 8.60 -4.95 2.84
C GLU A 32 7.79 -4.26 1.74
N VAL A 33 7.02 -3.23 2.09
CA VAL A 33 6.23 -2.45 1.13
C VAL A 33 7.13 -1.82 0.06
N ARG A 34 8.25 -1.19 0.45
CA ARG A 34 9.21 -0.61 -0.50
C ARG A 34 9.81 -1.65 -1.45
N LEU A 35 10.14 -2.85 -0.94
CA LEU A 35 10.62 -3.96 -1.76
C LEU A 35 9.54 -4.42 -2.76
N ARG A 36 8.29 -4.55 -2.33
CA ARG A 36 7.16 -4.92 -3.21
C ARG A 36 6.92 -3.87 -4.29
N LEU A 37 6.92 -2.58 -3.94
CA LEU A 37 6.82 -1.49 -4.91
C LEU A 37 7.97 -1.48 -5.93
N SER A 38 9.20 -1.78 -5.48
CA SER A 38 10.35 -1.91 -6.37
C SER A 38 10.18 -3.06 -7.37
N ARG A 39 9.71 -4.23 -6.91
CA ARG A 39 9.40 -5.38 -7.77
C ARG A 39 8.32 -5.06 -8.79
N VAL A 40 7.24 -4.40 -8.37
CA VAL A 40 6.18 -3.93 -9.27
C VAL A 40 6.74 -2.97 -10.32
N ASN A 41 7.60 -2.02 -9.92
CA ASN A 41 8.20 -1.08 -10.85
C ASN A 41 9.10 -1.77 -11.89
N LEU A 42 9.84 -2.81 -11.48
CA LEU A 42 10.61 -3.65 -12.39
C LEU A 42 9.67 -4.36 -13.38
N THR A 43 8.64 -5.04 -12.89
CA THR A 43 7.63 -5.71 -13.72
C THR A 43 6.97 -4.75 -14.71
N LYS A 44 6.60 -3.55 -14.26
CA LYS A 44 6.05 -2.48 -15.12
C LYS A 44 7.01 -2.11 -16.25
N SER A 45 8.30 -1.99 -15.97
CA SER A 45 9.33 -1.70 -16.97
C SER A 45 9.53 -2.85 -17.95
N THR A 46 9.51 -4.10 -17.48
CA THR A 46 9.55 -5.29 -18.35
C THR A 46 8.33 -5.35 -19.26
N LEU A 47 7.12 -5.07 -18.74
CA LEU A 47 5.90 -5.04 -19.55
C LEU A 47 5.92 -3.93 -20.60
N ARG A 48 6.56 -2.78 -20.31
CA ARG A 48 6.84 -1.72 -21.28
C ARG A 48 7.70 -2.20 -22.42
N ALA A 49 8.84 -2.82 -22.12
CA ALA A 49 9.76 -3.32 -23.12
C ALA A 49 9.07 -4.33 -24.06
N LYS A 50 8.35 -5.31 -23.49
CA LYS A 50 7.62 -6.31 -24.29
C LYS A 50 6.54 -5.70 -25.19
N LEU A 51 5.86 -4.66 -24.75
CA LEU A 51 4.85 -3.98 -25.57
C LEU A 51 5.49 -3.23 -26.76
N LEU A 52 6.62 -2.57 -26.54
CA LEU A 52 7.38 -1.93 -27.62
C LEU A 52 7.87 -2.95 -28.65
N GLU A 53 8.33 -4.12 -28.21
CA GLU A 53 8.73 -5.23 -29.10
C GLU A 53 7.57 -5.72 -30.00
N VAL A 54 6.35 -5.75 -29.45
CA VAL A 54 5.15 -6.14 -30.19
C VAL A 54 4.77 -5.07 -31.23
N GLU A 55 4.91 -3.78 -30.89
CA GLU A 55 4.64 -2.66 -31.81
C GLU A 55 5.62 -2.62 -33.01
N LEU A 56 6.81 -3.21 -32.88
CA LEU A 56 7.85 -3.22 -33.91
C LEU A 56 7.71 -4.33 -34.98
N GLY A 57 6.57 -5.03 -35.05
CA GLY A 57 6.17 -5.76 -36.26
C GLY A 57 6.18 -7.29 -36.18
N HIS A 58 5.45 -7.87 -35.22
CA HIS A 58 5.21 -9.31 -35.19
C HIS A 58 4.12 -9.77 -36.21
N PRO A 59 4.23 -10.98 -36.78
CA PRO A 59 3.16 -11.57 -37.60
C PRO A 59 1.82 -11.65 -36.84
N ALA A 60 0.71 -11.31 -37.51
CA ALA A 60 -0.61 -11.14 -36.87
C ALA A 60 -1.13 -12.36 -36.07
N LYS A 61 -0.69 -13.59 -36.40
CA LYS A 61 -1.07 -14.82 -35.66
C LYS A 61 -0.34 -14.96 -34.31
N GLU A 62 0.91 -14.52 -34.22
CA GLU A 62 1.68 -14.53 -32.96
C GLU A 62 1.30 -13.36 -32.06
N TYR A 63 0.91 -12.24 -32.68
CA TYR A 63 0.45 -11.02 -32.01
C TYR A 63 -0.67 -11.29 -30.99
N LEU A 64 -1.70 -12.07 -31.35
CA LEU A 64 -2.83 -12.35 -30.46
C LEU A 64 -2.45 -13.14 -29.20
N HIS A 65 -1.54 -14.10 -29.30
CA HIS A 65 -1.08 -14.87 -28.15
C HIS A 65 -0.21 -14.02 -27.22
N ILE A 66 0.68 -13.21 -27.80
CA ILE A 66 1.57 -12.31 -27.03
C ILE A 66 0.75 -11.23 -26.32
N VAL A 67 -0.18 -10.58 -27.01
CA VAL A 67 -1.03 -9.52 -26.43
C VAL A 67 -1.95 -10.06 -25.33
N ARG A 68 -2.52 -11.26 -25.47
CA ARG A 68 -3.31 -11.90 -24.40
C ARG A 68 -2.47 -12.17 -23.16
N GLY A 69 -1.25 -12.70 -23.32
CA GLY A 69 -0.33 -12.91 -22.21
C GLY A 69 0.04 -11.61 -21.50
N LEU A 70 0.38 -10.58 -22.26
CA LEU A 70 0.71 -9.26 -21.74
C LEU A 70 -0.46 -8.61 -20.99
N SER A 71 -1.68 -8.76 -21.48
CA SER A 71 -2.88 -8.27 -20.80
C SER A 71 -3.07 -8.94 -19.43
N ALA A 72 -2.91 -10.26 -19.36
CA ALA A 72 -3.00 -10.99 -18.10
C ALA A 72 -1.91 -10.55 -17.09
N ASP A 73 -0.69 -10.33 -17.55
CA ASP A 73 0.41 -9.87 -16.70
C ASP A 73 0.21 -8.42 -16.21
N ILE A 74 -0.34 -7.54 -17.06
CA ILE A 74 -0.72 -6.18 -16.67
C ILE A 74 -1.79 -6.23 -15.57
N GLU A 75 -2.84 -7.04 -15.74
CA GLU A 75 -3.91 -7.16 -14.74
C GLU A 75 -3.42 -7.76 -13.42
N ARG A 76 -2.48 -8.71 -13.49
CA ARG A 76 -1.81 -9.25 -12.30
C ARG A 76 -1.04 -8.16 -11.57
N CYS A 77 -0.25 -7.37 -12.29
CA CYS A 77 0.54 -6.28 -11.74
C CYS A 77 -0.35 -5.20 -11.11
N LYS A 78 -1.48 -4.85 -11.74
CA LYS A 78 -2.49 -3.94 -11.15
C LYS A 78 -3.05 -4.47 -9.84
N ARG A 79 -3.39 -5.76 -9.77
CA ARG A 79 -3.90 -6.37 -8.52
C ARG A 79 -2.87 -6.32 -7.41
N GLU A 80 -1.60 -6.57 -7.72
CA GLU A 80 -0.52 -6.49 -6.75
C GLU A 80 -0.37 -5.07 -6.16
N VAL A 81 -0.45 -4.04 -7.00
CA VAL A 81 -0.43 -2.64 -6.53
C VAL A 81 -1.60 -2.34 -5.61
N LYS A 82 -2.82 -2.73 -6.00
CA LYS A 82 -4.01 -2.56 -5.14
C LYS A 82 -3.85 -3.26 -3.80
N GLN A 83 -3.27 -4.45 -3.80
CA GLN A 83 -3.03 -5.18 -2.57
C GLN A 83 -2.05 -4.42 -1.67
N ILE A 84 -0.95 -3.90 -2.23
CA ILE A 84 0.00 -3.06 -1.46
C ILE A 84 -0.72 -1.85 -0.84
N GLN A 85 -1.55 -1.15 -1.61
CA GLN A 85 -2.32 -0.02 -1.11
C GLN A 85 -3.27 -0.41 0.04
N ILE A 86 -3.99 -1.54 -0.10
CA ILE A 86 -4.87 -2.07 0.95
C ILE A 86 -4.06 -2.42 2.20
N ASP A 87 -2.90 -3.06 2.05
CA ASP A 87 -2.05 -3.45 3.17
C ASP A 87 -1.57 -2.22 3.96
N ILE A 88 -1.16 -1.14 3.27
CA ILE A 88 -0.77 0.13 3.89
C ILE A 88 -1.95 0.75 4.67
N LEU A 89 -3.11 0.89 4.03
CA LEU A 89 -4.29 1.50 4.66
C LEU A 89 -4.78 0.68 5.86
N THR A 90 -4.70 -0.65 5.77
CA THR A 90 -5.05 -1.55 6.88
C THR A 90 -4.10 -1.37 8.06
N ALA A 91 -2.79 -1.25 7.79
CA ALA A 91 -1.80 -1.02 8.83
C ALA A 91 -2.00 0.34 9.53
N VAL A 92 -2.31 1.39 8.76
CA VAL A 92 -2.66 2.72 9.29
C VAL A 92 -3.88 2.66 10.20
N GLU A 93 -4.95 1.99 9.77
CA GLU A 93 -6.17 1.86 10.57
C GLU A 93 -5.90 1.10 11.87
N ASN A 94 -5.10 0.03 11.82
CA ASN A 94 -4.73 -0.73 13.01
C ASN A 94 -3.96 0.13 14.03
N GLU A 95 -2.98 0.93 13.59
CA GLU A 95 -2.24 1.82 14.49
C GLU A 95 -3.12 2.93 15.07
N ARG A 96 -4.01 3.52 14.26
CA ARG A 96 -4.99 4.48 14.74
C ARG A 96 -5.90 3.87 15.81
N GLN A 97 -6.35 2.64 15.61
CA GLN A 97 -7.19 1.95 16.58
C GLN A 97 -6.42 1.68 17.90
N VAL A 98 -5.14 1.33 17.83
CA VAL A 98 -4.29 1.15 19.02
C VAL A 98 -4.16 2.47 19.80
N LEU A 99 -3.88 3.58 19.11
CA LEU A 99 -3.78 4.90 19.74
C LEU A 99 -5.11 5.32 20.38
N TYR A 100 -6.22 5.08 19.69
CA TYR A 100 -7.56 5.38 20.22
C TYR A 100 -7.85 4.59 21.49
N ASN A 101 -7.54 3.29 21.51
CA ASN A 101 -7.74 2.44 22.69
C ASN A 101 -6.86 2.89 23.87
N ALA A 102 -5.59 3.22 23.62
CA ALA A 102 -4.68 3.73 24.64
C ALA A 102 -5.20 5.04 25.26
N ASN A 103 -5.72 5.96 24.44
CA ASN A 103 -6.32 7.21 24.91
C ASN A 103 -7.56 6.94 25.79
N ILE A 104 -8.41 5.98 25.42
CA ILE A 104 -9.57 5.59 26.24
C ILE A 104 -9.09 5.08 27.61
N GLU A 105 -8.11 4.19 27.63
CA GLU A 105 -7.56 3.62 28.86
C GLU A 105 -7.00 4.71 29.79
N GLU A 106 -6.27 5.68 29.23
CA GLU A 106 -5.76 6.84 29.97
C GLU A 106 -6.91 7.69 30.55
N MET A 107 -7.94 8.01 29.75
CA MET A 107 -9.09 8.76 30.22
C MET A 107 -9.84 8.03 31.35
N VAL A 108 -10.00 6.71 31.23
CA VAL A 108 -10.62 5.87 32.27
C VAL A 108 -9.77 5.89 33.55
N ALA A 109 -8.44 5.81 33.43
CA ALA A 109 -7.54 5.89 34.58
C ALA A 109 -7.65 7.25 35.30
N VAL A 110 -7.67 8.36 34.54
CA VAL A 110 -7.84 9.72 35.09
C VAL A 110 -9.18 9.84 35.82
N LEU A 111 -10.29 9.45 35.21
CA LEU A 111 -11.62 9.51 35.83
C LEU A 111 -11.74 8.64 37.09
N SER A 112 -11.09 7.47 37.09
CA SER A 112 -11.09 6.55 38.23
C SER A 112 -10.24 7.08 39.39
N SER A 113 -9.12 7.74 39.10
CA SER A 113 -8.25 8.36 40.13
C SER A 113 -8.87 9.63 40.74
N GLY A 114 -9.70 10.35 40.00
CA GLY A 114 -10.42 11.55 40.47
C GLY A 114 -11.61 11.28 41.40
N SER A 115 -12.02 10.02 41.59
CA SER A 115 -13.16 9.64 42.45
C SER A 115 -12.76 9.32 43.90
N THR A 116 -11.53 9.62 44.31
CA THR A 116 -11.07 9.51 45.71
C THR A 116 -11.01 10.86 46.42
N VAL A 117 -12.12 11.60 46.38
CA VAL A 117 -12.38 12.61 47.42
C VAL A 117 -13.36 11.97 48.39
N SER A 118 -12.83 11.40 49.46
CA SER A 118 -13.63 11.01 50.62
C SER A 118 -14.42 12.24 51.11
N PRO A 119 -15.73 12.10 51.37
CA PRO A 119 -16.45 13.07 52.17
C PRO A 119 -16.05 12.85 53.64
N GLU A 120 -14.93 13.40 54.07
CA GLU A 120 -14.66 13.61 55.50
C GLU A 120 -15.41 14.90 55.90
N SER A 121 -16.57 14.74 56.55
CA SER A 121 -16.80 14.79 58.01
C SER A 121 -17.10 16.20 58.51
#